data_AF-A0A1M4EJC6-F1
#
_entry.id   AF-A0A1M4EJC6-F1
#
_cell.length_a   1.000
_cell.length_b   1.000
_cell.length_c   1.000
_cell.angle_alpha   90.00
_cell.angle_beta   90.00
_cell.angle_gamma   90.00
#
_symmetry.space_group_name_H-M   'P 1'
#
loop_
_entity.id
_entity.type
_entity.pdbx_description
1 polymer ?
#
loop_
_entity_poly.entity_id
_entity_poly.type
_entity_poly.pdbx_seq_one_letter_code
_entity_poly.pdbx_strand_id
1 'polypeptide(L)'
;MILGHPGGYVSSIHLADAASAVVAALTVPGGTYNVVDDEPLTKRAYAQALARAAGAATWVRGPGRLAYVFGERLTSLTRSPRVSNARFRQAAGWAPRYPSAREGWLATARVLSP
;
A
#
# COMPACT_ATOMS: atom_id res chain seq x y z
N MET A 1 14.48 5.26 2.50
CA MET A 1 14.36 6.31 1.46
C MET A 1 12.89 6.51 1.13
N ILE A 2 12.39 7.74 1.12
CA ILE A 2 11.02 8.06 0.68
C ILE A 2 11.10 8.61 -0.74
N LEU A 3 10.37 8.01 -1.69
CA LEU A 3 10.27 8.47 -3.07
C LEU A 3 9.13 9.48 -3.24
N GLY A 4 9.45 10.72 -3.60
CA GLY A 4 8.48 11.82 -3.77
C GLY A 4 8.13 12.57 -2.47
N HIS A 5 7.06 13.39 -2.51
CA HIS A 5 6.70 14.23 -1.35
C HIS A 5 6.24 13.37 -0.15
N PRO A 6 6.81 13.54 1.06
CA PRO A 6 6.55 12.67 2.20
C PRO A 6 5.10 12.71 2.71
N GLY A 7 4.39 13.82 2.46
CA GLY A 7 2.96 13.96 2.77
C GLY A 7 2.02 13.36 1.72
N GLY A 8 2.53 12.88 0.58
CA GLY A 8 1.73 12.20 -0.43
C GLY A 8 1.22 10.86 0.08
N TYR A 9 0.03 10.46 -0.34
CA TYR A 9 -0.64 9.23 0.08
C TYR A 9 -0.28 8.05 -0.83
N VAL A 10 -0.30 6.85 -0.22
CA VAL A 10 -0.21 5.55 -0.86
C VAL A 10 -1.39 4.73 -0.35
N SER A 11 -2.18 4.20 -1.28
CA SER A 11 -3.18 3.17 -0.98
C SER A 11 -2.58 1.83 -1.40
N SER A 12 -2.30 0.98 -0.43
CA SER A 12 -1.61 -0.29 -0.62
C SER A 12 -2.58 -1.46 -0.51
N ILE A 13 -2.09 -2.67 -0.77
CA ILE A 13 -2.78 -3.89 -0.42
C ILE A 13 -1.75 -4.96 -0.05
N HIS A 14 -2.04 -5.73 1.00
CA HIS A 14 -1.24 -6.89 1.34
C HIS A 14 -1.47 -8.01 0.32
N LEU A 15 -0.43 -8.78 -0.04
CA LEU A 15 -0.53 -9.79 -1.11
C LEU A 15 -1.61 -10.85 -0.86
N ALA A 16 -1.75 -11.31 0.39
CA ALA A 16 -2.81 -12.27 0.76
C ALA A 16 -4.23 -11.69 0.56
N ASP A 17 -4.40 -10.37 0.75
CA ASP A 17 -5.67 -9.69 0.57
C ASP A 17 -5.96 -9.45 -0.92
N ALA A 18 -4.93 -9.16 -1.72
CA ALA A 18 -5.08 -9.12 -3.17
C ALA A 18 -5.51 -10.49 -3.72
N ALA A 19 -4.93 -11.58 -3.22
CA ALA A 19 -5.32 -12.94 -3.61
C ALA A 19 -6.77 -13.25 -3.21
N SER A 20 -7.18 -12.94 -1.98
CA SER A 20 -8.56 -13.18 -1.53
C SER A 20 -9.57 -12.32 -2.29
N ALA A 21 -9.20 -11.10 -2.68
CA ALA A 21 -10.02 -10.24 -3.52
C ALA A 21 -10.21 -10.82 -4.93
N VAL A 22 -9.19 -11.42 -5.55
CA VAL A 22 -9.33 -12.09 -6.85
C VAL A 22 -10.35 -13.23 -6.77
N VAL A 23 -10.32 -14.03 -5.69
CA VAL A 23 -11.32 -15.09 -5.47
C VAL A 23 -12.72 -14.50 -5.30
N ALA A 24 -12.85 -13.45 -4.48
CA ALA A 24 -14.14 -12.79 -4.26
C ALA A 24 -14.69 -12.10 -5.52
N ALA A 25 -13.81 -11.68 -6.44
CA ALA A 25 -14.20 -11.06 -7.70
C ALA A 25 -14.89 -12.03 -8.67
N LEU A 26 -14.79 -13.35 -8.45
CA LEU A 26 -15.49 -14.35 -9.27
C LEU A 26 -17.01 -14.30 -9.11
N THR A 27 -17.52 -13.72 -8.01
CA THR A 27 -18.95 -13.69 -7.69
C THR A 27 -19.58 -12.31 -7.87
N VAL A 28 -18.83 -11.31 -8.36
CA VAL A 28 -19.35 -9.95 -8.56
C VAL A 28 -19.67 -9.66 -10.03
N PRO A 29 -20.59 -8.70 -10.31
CA PRO A 29 -20.82 -8.25 -11.67
C PRO A 29 -19.56 -7.72 -12.34
N GLY A 30 -19.47 -7.88 -13.67
CA GLY A 30 -18.35 -7.35 -14.45
C GLY A 30 -18.20 -5.84 -14.30
N GLY A 31 -16.96 -5.36 -14.19
CA GLY A 31 -16.64 -3.94 -14.10
C GLY A 31 -15.28 -3.67 -13.46
N THR A 32 -14.95 -2.40 -13.30
CA THR A 32 -13.70 -1.96 -12.65
C THR A 32 -13.93 -1.70 -11.17
N TYR A 33 -13.13 -2.35 -10.34
CA TYR A 33 -13.15 -2.22 -8.88
C TYR A 33 -11.76 -1.89 -8.36
N ASN A 34 -11.68 -0.95 -7.43
CA ASN A 34 -10.44 -0.71 -6.69
C ASN A 34 -10.34 -1.71 -5.54
N VAL A 35 -9.16 -2.31 -5.41
CA VAL A 35 -8.86 -3.23 -4.32
C VAL A 35 -7.62 -2.69 -3.60
N VAL A 36 -7.84 -2.18 -2.40
CA VAL A 36 -6.84 -1.58 -1.50
C VAL A 36 -7.21 -1.94 -0.06
N ASP A 37 -6.28 -1.74 0.87
CA ASP A 37 -6.52 -1.74 2.31
C ASP A 37 -7.46 -0.57 2.72
N ASP A 38 -7.81 -0.49 4.00
CA ASP A 38 -8.79 0.46 4.53
C ASP A 38 -8.16 1.81 4.97
N GLU A 39 -6.83 1.87 5.16
CA GLU A 39 -6.11 3.08 5.62
C GLU A 39 -5.07 3.54 4.58
N PRO A 40 -5.40 4.52 3.71
CA PRO A 40 -4.40 5.20 2.90
C PRO A 40 -3.37 5.90 3.79
N LEU A 41 -2.12 5.47 3.72
CA LEU A 41 -1.03 6.05 4.51
C LEU A 41 -0.30 7.14 3.74
N THR A 42 0.21 8.14 4.46
CA THR A 42 1.26 8.99 3.88
C THR A 42 2.50 8.15 3.59
N LYS A 43 3.28 8.52 2.59
CA LYS A 43 4.54 7.84 2.25
C LYS A 43 5.50 7.78 3.44
N ARG A 44 5.50 8.81 4.30
CA ARG A 44 6.23 8.79 5.56
C ARG A 44 5.70 7.72 6.51
N ALA A 45 4.39 7.67 6.74
CA ALA A 45 3.79 6.67 7.62
C ALA A 45 3.99 5.24 7.08
N TYR A 46 3.90 5.05 5.77
CA TYR A 46 4.18 3.77 5.10
C TYR A 46 5.63 3.32 5.30
N ALA A 47 6.59 4.22 5.07
CA ALA A 47 8.02 3.94 5.30
C ALA A 47 8.32 3.62 6.78
N GLN A 48 7.65 4.31 7.71
CA GLN A 48 7.75 4.01 9.15
C GLN A 48 7.13 2.67 9.52
N ALA A 49 6.03 2.26 8.88
CA ALA A 49 5.44 0.93 9.08
C ALA A 49 6.42 -0.17 8.66
N LEU A 50 7.01 -0.05 7.46
CA LEU A 50 8.02 -0.98 6.97
C LEU A 50 9.25 -1.04 7.89
N ALA A 51 9.80 0.13 8.26
CA ALA A 51 10.99 0.19 9.11
C ALA A 51 10.76 -0.47 10.48
N ARG A 52 9.58 -0.24 11.09
CA ARG A 52 9.20 -0.90 12.33
C ARG A 52 9.13 -2.43 12.18
N ALA A 53 8.52 -2.92 11.11
CA ALA A 53 8.44 -4.35 10.85
C ALA A 53 9.81 -4.99 10.60
N ALA A 54 10.74 -4.26 9.96
CA ALA A 54 12.10 -4.72 9.70
C ALA A 54 13.06 -4.56 10.91
N GLY A 55 12.60 -4.03 12.05
CA GLY A 55 13.48 -3.73 13.19
C GLY A 55 14.55 -2.67 12.89
N ALA A 56 14.34 -1.83 11.88
CA ALA A 56 15.33 -0.89 11.38
C ALA A 56 14.94 0.57 11.68
N ALA A 57 15.94 1.44 11.84
CA ALA A 57 15.71 2.88 11.93
C ALA A 57 15.20 3.43 10.59
N THR A 58 14.13 4.25 10.62
CA THR A 58 13.60 4.83 9.39
C THR A 58 14.55 5.91 8.84
N TRP A 59 15.31 5.59 7.79
CA TRP A 59 16.09 6.59 7.06
C TRP A 59 15.21 7.39 6.08
N VAL A 60 14.73 8.55 6.57
CA VAL A 60 13.99 9.54 5.79
C VAL A 60 14.90 10.72 5.45
N ARG A 61 15.82 10.57 4.51
CA ARG A 61 16.53 11.71 3.90
C ARG A 61 16.84 11.48 2.42
N GLY A 62 16.59 12.50 1.63
CA GLY A 62 16.99 12.65 0.23
C GLY A 62 16.33 13.91 -0.36
N PRO A 63 17.10 14.93 -0.82
CA PRO A 63 16.51 16.07 -1.53
C PRO A 63 15.81 15.55 -2.79
N GLY A 64 14.60 16.05 -3.08
CA GLY A 64 13.73 15.58 -4.16
C GLY A 64 14.38 15.55 -5.56
N ARG A 65 15.57 16.12 -5.73
CA ARG A 65 16.38 16.07 -6.95
C ARG A 65 16.96 14.67 -7.26
N LEU A 66 17.17 13.80 -6.27
CA LEU A 66 17.59 12.41 -6.52
C LEU A 66 16.49 11.55 -7.16
N ALA A 67 15.22 11.95 -7.04
CA ALA A 67 14.13 11.29 -7.76
C ALA A 67 14.26 11.51 -9.28
N TYR A 68 14.85 12.62 -9.74
CA TYR A 68 15.07 12.89 -11.17
C TYR A 68 16.08 11.94 -11.83
N VAL A 69 16.96 11.30 -11.04
CA VAL A 69 17.95 10.33 -11.57
C VAL A 69 17.30 9.01 -11.99
N PHE A 70 16.08 8.71 -11.52
CA PHE A 70 15.37 7.45 -11.81
C PHE A 70 14.34 7.54 -12.96
N GLY A 71 14.34 8.61 -13.75
CA GLY A 71 13.63 8.72 -15.03
C GLY A 71 12.10 8.72 -14.97
N GLU A 72 11.45 8.84 -16.14
CA GLU A 72 9.98 8.95 -16.34
C GLU A 72 9.13 7.84 -15.70
N ARG A 73 9.75 6.76 -15.18
CA ARG A 73 9.09 5.66 -14.47
C ARG A 73 8.48 6.05 -13.11
N LEU A 74 8.71 7.29 -12.64
CA LEU A 74 8.19 7.80 -11.36
C LEU A 74 6.89 8.63 -11.45
N THR A 75 6.25 8.80 -12.62
CA THR A 75 5.01 9.61 -12.71
C THR A 75 3.86 9.06 -11.87
N SER A 76 3.81 7.74 -11.63
CA SER A 76 2.88 7.13 -10.65
C SER A 76 3.30 7.44 -9.21
N LEU A 77 4.61 7.48 -8.97
CA LEU A 77 5.23 7.70 -7.65
C LEU A 77 5.23 9.17 -7.21
N THR A 78 4.82 10.13 -8.05
CA THR A 78 4.57 11.53 -7.62
C THR A 78 3.11 11.78 -7.24
N ARG A 79 2.19 10.87 -7.60
CA ARG A 79 0.77 11.01 -7.26
C ARG A 79 0.52 10.74 -5.78
N SER A 80 -0.62 11.24 -5.31
CA SER A 80 -1.10 11.10 -3.93
C SER A 80 -2.57 10.66 -3.91
N PRO A 81 -2.93 9.54 -4.57
CA PRO A 81 -4.31 9.09 -4.58
C PRO A 81 -4.73 8.58 -3.20
N ARG A 82 -5.97 8.88 -2.82
CA ARG A 82 -6.67 8.22 -1.72
C ARG A 82 -7.74 7.35 -2.35
N VAL A 83 -7.42 6.08 -2.51
CA VAL A 83 -8.28 5.12 -3.20
C VAL A 83 -9.23 4.49 -2.19
N SER A 84 -10.51 4.37 -2.55
CA SER A 84 -11.50 3.66 -1.75
C SER A 84 -11.82 2.31 -2.36
N ASN A 85 -11.92 1.28 -1.52
CA ASN A 85 -12.38 -0.07 -1.86
C ASN A 85 -13.90 -0.26 -1.65
N ALA A 86 -14.65 0.79 -1.26
CA ALA A 86 -16.04 0.67 -0.79
C ALA A 86 -16.96 -0.03 -1.81
N ARG A 87 -16.82 0.29 -3.10
CA ARG A 87 -17.59 -0.35 -4.18
C ARG A 87 -17.33 -1.86 -4.25
N PHE A 88 -16.08 -2.29 -4.07
CA PHE A 88 -15.72 -3.70 -4.10
C PHE A 88 -16.26 -4.43 -2.87
N ARG A 89 -16.08 -3.83 -1.68
CA ARG A 89 -16.61 -4.38 -0.42
C ARG A 89 -18.13 -4.58 -0.48
N GLN A 90 -18.85 -3.60 -1.01
CA GLN A 90 -20.30 -3.67 -1.17
C GLN A 90 -20.74 -4.76 -2.16
N ALA A 91 -20.02 -4.91 -3.29
CA ALA A 91 -20.38 -5.89 -4.31
C ALA A 91 -19.98 -7.33 -3.94
N ALA A 92 -18.84 -7.51 -3.29
CA ALA A 92 -18.23 -8.81 -3.00
C ALA A 92 -18.48 -9.33 -1.59
N GLY A 93 -18.95 -8.47 -0.66
CA GLY A 93 -18.93 -8.78 0.78
C GLY A 93 -17.51 -8.97 1.34
N TRP A 94 -16.50 -8.52 0.60
CA TRP A 94 -15.09 -8.72 0.92
C TRP A 94 -14.58 -7.65 1.90
N ALA A 95 -13.60 -8.02 2.73
CA ALA A 95 -12.82 -7.10 3.55
C ALA A 95 -11.37 -7.59 3.65
N PRO A 96 -10.37 -6.69 3.68
CA PRO A 96 -8.97 -7.07 3.83
C PRO A 96 -8.73 -7.65 5.23
N ARG A 97 -7.93 -8.71 5.31
CA ARG A 97 -7.43 -9.26 6.58
C ARG A 97 -6.46 -8.30 7.27
N TYR A 98 -5.67 -7.56 6.49
CA TYR A 98 -4.75 -6.54 6.98
C TYR A 98 -5.27 -5.15 6.57
N PRO A 99 -6.00 -4.45 7.47
CA PRO A 99 -6.72 -3.22 7.11
C PRO A 99 -5.78 -2.03 6.86
N SER A 100 -4.50 -2.13 7.19
CA SER A 100 -3.48 -1.14 6.88
C SER A 100 -2.12 -1.79 6.62
N ALA A 101 -1.25 -1.07 5.93
CA ALA A 101 0.14 -1.48 5.73
C ALA A 101 0.90 -1.65 7.06
N ARG A 102 0.42 -1.08 8.17
CA ARG A 102 1.00 -1.26 9.51
C ARG A 102 0.95 -2.72 9.93
N GLU A 103 -0.22 -3.33 9.86
CA GLU A 103 -0.43 -4.75 10.19
C GLU A 103 0.16 -5.63 9.10
N GLY A 104 -0.01 -5.24 7.82
CA GLY A 104 0.49 -6.00 6.68
C GLY A 104 2.02 -6.20 6.73
N TRP A 105 2.79 -5.14 7.01
CA TRP A 105 4.24 -5.27 7.12
C TRP A 105 4.69 -6.13 8.30
N LEU A 106 4.02 -6.00 9.46
CA LEU A 106 4.32 -6.83 10.63
C LEU A 106 4.04 -8.31 10.36
N ALA A 107 2.94 -8.61 9.67
CA ALA A 107 2.62 -9.98 9.27
C ALA A 107 3.66 -10.55 8.31
N THR A 108 4.07 -9.78 7.29
CA THR A 108 5.14 -10.18 6.37
C THR A 108 6.45 -10.45 7.11
N ALA A 109 6.87 -9.57 8.02
CA ALA A 109 8.12 -9.73 8.76
C ALA A 109 8.15 -10.99 9.63
N ARG A 110 7.02 -11.35 10.26
CA ARG A 110 6.87 -12.60 11.03
C ARG A 110 7.08 -13.85 10.19
N VAL A 111 6.62 -13.84 8.93
CA VAL A 111 6.81 -14.99 8.02
C VAL A 111 8.26 -15.09 7.54
N LEU A 112 8.96 -13.96 7.43
CA LEU A 112 10.34 -13.90 6.94
C LEU A 112 11.41 -14.11 8.03
N SER A 113 11.02 -14.07 9.31
CA SER A 113 11.92 -14.25 10.46
C SER A 113 11.60 -15.59 11.13
N PRO A 114 12.17 -16.72 10.66
CA PRO A 114 11.96 -18.02 11.27
C PRO A 114 12.57 -18.14 12.67
#